data_AF-A0A447MYW2-F1
#
_entry.id   AF-A0A447MYW2-F1
#
_cell.length_a   1.000
_cell.length_b   1.000
_cell.length_c   1.000
_cell.angle_alpha   90.00
_cell.angle_beta   90.00
_cell.angle_gamma   90.00
#
_symmetry.space_group_name_H-M   'P 1'
#
loop_
_entity.id
_entity.type
_entity.pdbx_description
1 polymer ?
#
loop_
_entity_poly.entity_id
_entity_poly.type
_entity_poly.pdbx_seq_one_letter_code
_entity_poly.pdbx_strand_id
1 'polypeptide(L)'
;MRAQFNPFHLYFGTSAGAQNLSAYLCNQPGYGRKVIMRYTTRREFFDPLRFVRGGNLIDLDWLVESTAARMPLQMDTAARLFDSGKSFYMCACRGDDYTPGYFSPTKTKTGLISFAPPAPYRFLPYRRYVRGHQLSGRWH
;
A
#
# COMPACT_ATOMS: atom_id res chain seq x y z
N MET A 1 -12.62 0.14 -20.80
CA MET A 1 -11.61 -0.93 -20.84
C MET A 1 -12.04 -1.86 -21.97
N ARG A 2 -11.42 -1.75 -23.15
CA ARG A 2 -11.72 -2.64 -24.28
C ARG A 2 -11.09 -4.00 -23.96
N ALA A 3 -11.92 -5.04 -23.91
CA ALA A 3 -11.70 -6.38 -23.38
C ALA A 3 -11.53 -6.47 -21.85
N GLN A 4 -12.46 -7.16 -21.17
CA GLN A 4 -12.34 -7.61 -19.78
C GLN A 4 -11.32 -8.76 -19.68
N PHE A 5 -10.09 -8.52 -20.12
CA PHE A 5 -9.03 -9.53 -20.12
C PHE A 5 -8.56 -9.76 -18.69
N ASN A 6 -8.96 -10.90 -18.10
CA ASN A 6 -8.58 -11.30 -16.75
C ASN A 6 -8.47 -12.84 -16.57
N PRO A 7 -7.53 -13.51 -17.26
CA PRO A 7 -7.33 -14.96 -17.17
C PRO A 7 -6.63 -15.43 -15.88
N PHE A 8 -6.22 -14.50 -15.01
CA PHE A 8 -5.39 -14.80 -13.85
C PHE A 8 -6.22 -15.31 -12.67
N HIS A 9 -5.70 -16.31 -11.96
CA HIS A 9 -6.31 -16.83 -10.72
C HIS A 9 -5.60 -16.30 -9.47
N LEU A 10 -4.32 -15.92 -9.60
CA LEU A 10 -3.49 -15.42 -8.51
C LEU A 10 -2.90 -14.06 -8.88
N TYR A 11 -2.93 -13.13 -7.93
CA TYR A 11 -2.36 -11.80 -8.08
C TYR A 11 -1.41 -11.54 -6.92
N PHE A 12 -0.18 -11.13 -7.20
CA PHE A 12 0.84 -10.82 -6.20
C PHE A 12 1.32 -9.39 -6.42
N GLY A 13 1.25 -8.55 -5.38
CA GLY A 13 1.61 -7.15 -5.46
C GLY A 13 2.45 -6.67 -4.29
N THR A 14 3.44 -5.82 -4.58
CA THR A 14 4.26 -5.14 -3.57
C THR A 14 4.16 -3.64 -3.80
N SER A 15 3.92 -2.84 -2.75
CA SER A 15 3.89 -1.38 -2.83
C SER A 15 2.96 -0.87 -3.95
N ALA A 16 3.47 -0.08 -4.91
CA ALA A 16 2.72 0.41 -6.06
C ALA A 16 2.12 -0.71 -6.95
N GLY A 17 2.72 -1.90 -6.97
CA GLY A 17 2.17 -3.07 -7.64
C GLY A 17 0.88 -3.57 -6.97
N ALA A 18 0.85 -3.62 -5.63
CA ALA A 18 -0.36 -3.92 -4.88
C ALA A 18 -1.44 -2.87 -5.14
N GLN A 19 -1.08 -1.58 -5.15
CA GLN A 19 -2.02 -0.50 -5.49
C GLN A 19 -2.67 -0.69 -6.86
N ASN A 20 -1.86 -0.98 -7.88
CA ASN A 20 -2.35 -1.14 -9.24
C ASN A 20 -3.22 -2.39 -9.39
N LEU A 21 -2.86 -3.49 -8.72
CA LEU A 21 -3.69 -4.70 -8.68
C LEU A 21 -5.01 -4.47 -7.95
N SER A 22 -5.01 -3.69 -6.88
CA SER A 22 -6.24 -3.25 -6.18
C SER A 22 -7.22 -2.60 -7.15
N ALA A 23 -6.72 -1.63 -7.91
CA ALA A 23 -7.50 -0.89 -8.90
C ALA A 23 -7.98 -1.79 -10.05
N TYR A 24 -7.13 -2.71 -10.50
CA TYR A 24 -7.47 -3.66 -11.54
C TYR A 24 -8.59 -4.61 -11.11
N LEU A 25 -8.49 -5.19 -9.90
CA LEU A 25 -9.50 -6.09 -9.33
C LEU A 25 -10.82 -5.37 -9.03
N CYS A 26 -10.77 -4.09 -8.68
CA CYS A 26 -11.96 -3.26 -8.49
C CYS A 26 -12.54 -2.72 -9.81
N ASN A 27 -11.97 -3.07 -10.98
CA ASN A 27 -12.34 -2.57 -12.30
C ASN A 27 -12.34 -1.02 -12.40
N GLN A 28 -11.34 -0.38 -11.78
CA GLN A 28 -11.16 1.07 -11.73
C GLN A 28 -9.90 1.51 -12.50
N PRO A 29 -9.92 1.46 -13.85
CA PRO A 29 -8.78 1.85 -14.66
C PRO A 29 -8.40 3.33 -14.42
N GLY A 30 -7.10 3.60 -14.38
CA GLY A 30 -6.58 4.95 -14.15
C GLY A 30 -6.54 5.39 -12.68
N TYR A 31 -7.04 4.58 -11.74
CA TYR A 31 -6.94 4.84 -10.30
C TYR A 31 -5.47 5.01 -9.87
N GLY A 32 -4.63 3.99 -10.10
CA GLY A 32 -3.22 4.02 -9.71
C GLY A 32 -2.45 5.19 -10.32
N ARG A 33 -2.71 5.48 -11.60
CA ARG A 33 -2.16 6.66 -12.29
C ARG A 33 -2.56 7.96 -11.59
N LYS A 34 -3.83 8.12 -11.22
CA LYS A 34 -4.31 9.33 -10.54
C LYS A 34 -3.71 9.45 -9.13
N VAL A 35 -3.58 8.34 -8.39
CA VAL A 35 -2.92 8.32 -7.07
C VAL A 35 -1.47 8.81 -7.19
N ILE A 36 -0.69 8.20 -8.08
CA ILE A 36 0.71 8.58 -8.30
C ILE A 36 0.81 10.04 -8.77
N MET A 37 0.10 10.43 -9.82
CA MET A 37 0.28 11.76 -10.40
C MET A 37 -0.25 12.91 -9.52
N ARG A 38 -1.25 12.67 -8.67
CA ARG A 38 -1.95 13.74 -7.94
C ARG A 38 -1.79 13.72 -6.42
N TYR A 39 -1.50 12.58 -5.83
CA TYR A 39 -1.37 12.45 -4.37
C TYR A 39 0.08 12.33 -3.96
N THR A 40 0.93 11.60 -4.71
CA THR A 40 2.35 11.49 -4.35
C THR A 40 3.16 12.75 -4.67
N THR A 41 2.55 13.72 -5.36
CA THR A 41 3.12 15.04 -5.67
C THR A 41 2.72 16.12 -4.67
N ARG A 42 1.86 15.80 -3.69
CA ARG A 42 1.42 16.76 -2.67
C ARG A 42 2.41 16.85 -1.51
N ARG A 43 2.47 18.03 -0.88
CA ARG A 43 3.32 18.26 0.30
C ARG A 43 2.88 17.40 1.47
N GLU A 44 1.59 17.18 1.64
CA GLU A 44 1.05 16.30 2.68
C GLU A 44 1.62 14.89 2.58
N PHE A 45 1.77 14.37 1.35
CA PHE A 45 2.44 13.10 1.10
C PHE A 45 3.95 13.19 1.33
N PHE A 46 4.64 14.12 0.68
CA PHE A 46 6.10 14.27 0.75
C PHE A 46 6.48 15.65 1.29
N ASP A 47 6.95 15.70 2.54
CA ASP A 47 7.35 16.93 3.20
C ASP A 47 8.77 16.84 3.79
N PRO A 48 9.78 17.40 3.10
CA PRO A 48 11.14 17.48 3.62
C PRO A 48 11.27 18.29 4.91
N LEU A 49 10.46 19.35 5.10
CA LEU A 49 10.51 20.17 6.30
C LEU A 49 9.94 19.43 7.51
N ARG A 50 8.88 18.64 7.31
CA ARG A 50 8.35 17.72 8.33
C ARG A 50 9.43 16.73 8.79
N PHE A 51 10.20 16.21 7.84
CA PHE A 51 11.30 15.29 8.14
C PHE A 51 12.43 15.96 8.95
N VAL A 52 12.85 17.16 8.58
CA VAL A 52 13.88 17.92 9.32
C VAL A 52 13.44 18.21 10.77
N ARG A 53 12.14 18.37 11.01
CA ARG A 53 11.56 18.57 12.35
C ARG A 53 11.36 17.26 13.14
N GLY A 54 11.87 16.14 12.65
CA GLY A 54 11.77 14.82 13.30
C GLY A 54 10.52 14.02 12.95
N GLY A 55 9.69 14.48 12.00
CA GLY A 55 8.54 13.74 11.48
C GLY A 55 8.89 12.74 10.37
N ASN A 56 7.85 12.15 9.76
CA ASN A 56 7.99 11.28 8.59
C ASN A 56 8.24 12.09 7.31
N LEU A 57 9.09 11.56 6.42
CA LEU A 57 9.26 12.14 5.08
C LEU A 57 8.03 11.87 4.21
N ILE A 58 7.58 10.60 4.20
CA ILE A 58 6.39 10.16 3.49
C ILE A 58 5.26 9.85 4.46
N ASP A 59 4.08 10.38 4.14
CA ASP A 59 2.84 10.14 4.86
C ASP A 59 1.92 9.19 4.08
N LEU A 60 2.04 7.91 4.39
CA LEU A 60 1.21 6.85 3.80
C LEU A 60 -0.19 6.85 4.39
N ASP A 61 -0.35 7.28 5.65
CA ASP A 61 -1.65 7.32 6.31
C ASP A 61 -2.52 8.40 5.65
N TRP A 62 -1.96 9.61 5.46
CA TRP A 62 -2.63 10.66 4.69
C TRP A 62 -3.00 10.20 3.28
N LEU A 63 -2.12 9.46 2.60
CA LEU A 63 -2.40 8.94 1.26
C LEU A 63 -3.61 8.00 1.28
N VAL A 64 -3.63 7.06 2.23
CA VAL A 64 -4.71 6.07 2.35
C VAL A 64 -6.03 6.75 2.68
N GLU A 65 -6.05 7.61 3.69
CA GLU A 65 -7.26 8.34 4.11
C GLU A 65 -7.78 9.26 3.00
N SER A 66 -6.89 9.99 2.35
CA SER A 66 -7.26 10.93 1.29
C SER A 66 -7.81 10.22 0.06
N THR A 67 -7.20 9.09 -0.32
CA THR A 67 -7.68 8.30 -1.45
C THR A 67 -8.98 7.57 -1.10
N ALA A 68 -9.12 6.99 0.09
CA ALA A 68 -10.37 6.39 0.55
C ALA A 68 -11.55 7.38 0.53
N ALA A 69 -11.31 8.63 0.97
CA ALA A 69 -12.35 9.65 1.04
C ALA A 69 -12.77 10.20 -0.34
N ARG A 70 -11.82 10.42 -1.26
CA ARG A 70 -12.12 11.04 -2.58
C ARG A 70 -12.35 10.04 -3.71
N MET A 71 -11.79 8.85 -3.57
CA MET A 71 -11.75 7.82 -4.60
C MET A 71 -11.83 6.45 -3.93
N PRO A 72 -12.96 6.08 -3.32
CA PRO A 72 -13.06 4.75 -2.69
C PRO A 72 -12.89 3.65 -3.74
N LEU A 73 -12.17 2.59 -3.37
CA LEU A 73 -12.08 1.39 -4.18
C LEU A 73 -13.43 0.65 -4.17
N GLN A 74 -13.83 0.12 -5.32
CA GLN A 74 -15.07 -0.64 -5.50
C GLN A 74 -14.89 -2.08 -5.01
N MET A 75 -14.76 -2.25 -3.69
CA MET A 75 -14.40 -3.53 -3.07
C MET A 75 -15.40 -4.66 -3.34
N ASP A 76 -16.68 -4.35 -3.56
CA ASP A 76 -17.69 -5.36 -3.94
C ASP A 76 -17.40 -6.00 -5.31
N THR A 77 -16.76 -5.26 -6.21
CA THR A 77 -16.31 -5.80 -7.51
C THR A 77 -15.19 -6.81 -7.31
N ALA A 78 -14.22 -6.49 -6.46
CA ALA A 78 -13.14 -7.41 -6.13
C ALA A 78 -13.66 -8.63 -5.34
N ALA A 79 -14.62 -8.45 -4.44
CA ALA A 79 -15.23 -9.54 -3.65
C ALA A 79 -15.83 -10.63 -4.56
N ARG A 80 -16.58 -10.25 -5.60
CA ARG A 80 -17.13 -11.22 -6.57
C ARG A 80 -16.06 -12.04 -7.29
N LEU A 81 -14.89 -11.45 -7.55
CA LEU A 81 -13.75 -12.17 -8.15
C LEU A 81 -13.14 -13.15 -7.16
N PHE A 82 -13.11 -12.81 -5.87
CA PHE A 82 -12.62 -13.72 -4.83
C PHE A 82 -13.57 -14.88 -4.58
N ASP A 83 -14.89 -14.62 -4.61
CA ASP A 83 -15.92 -15.66 -4.52
C ASP A 83 -15.85 -16.62 -5.72
N SER A 84 -15.35 -16.18 -6.88
CA SER A 84 -15.10 -17.03 -8.05
C SER A 84 -13.78 -17.81 -7.99
N GLY A 85 -13.11 -17.85 -6.83
CA GLY A 85 -11.87 -18.62 -6.62
C GLY A 85 -10.58 -17.92 -7.01
N LYS A 86 -10.60 -16.61 -7.27
CA LYS A 86 -9.37 -15.84 -7.50
C LYS A 86 -8.78 -15.34 -6.17
N SER A 87 -7.46 -15.19 -6.08
CA SER A 87 -6.79 -14.77 -4.85
C SER A 87 -5.79 -13.64 -5.09
N PHE A 88 -5.81 -12.63 -4.21
CA PHE A 88 -4.87 -11.53 -4.23
C PHE A 88 -4.03 -11.50 -2.96
N TYR A 89 -2.72 -11.37 -3.13
CA TYR A 89 -1.73 -11.32 -2.08
C TYR A 89 -0.87 -10.06 -2.21
N MET A 90 -0.69 -9.40 -1.07
CA MET A 90 0.27 -8.33 -0.89
C MET A 90 1.52 -8.91 -0.26
N CYS A 91 2.68 -8.63 -0.85
CA CYS A 91 3.95 -9.18 -0.39
C CYS A 91 4.76 -8.10 0.34
N ALA A 92 5.24 -8.38 1.54
CA ALA A 92 6.19 -7.52 2.25
C ALA A 92 7.24 -8.36 2.96
N CYS A 93 8.37 -7.77 3.35
CA CYS A 93 9.41 -8.48 4.07
C CYS A 93 9.48 -8.01 5.52
N ARG A 94 9.84 -8.90 6.44
CA ARG A 94 10.13 -8.51 7.81
C ARG A 94 11.35 -7.58 7.88
N GLY A 95 11.30 -6.58 8.74
CA GLY A 95 12.37 -5.58 8.84
C GLY A 95 13.65 -6.07 9.54
N ASP A 96 13.55 -7.15 10.32
CA ASP A 96 14.61 -7.73 11.15
C ASP A 96 15.34 -8.88 10.46
N ASP A 97 14.61 -9.85 9.91
CA ASP A 97 15.17 -11.08 9.31
C ASP A 97 14.95 -11.19 7.78
N TYR A 98 14.32 -10.19 7.16
CA TYR A 98 14.04 -10.12 5.72
C TYR A 98 13.13 -11.22 5.15
N THR A 99 12.55 -12.08 5.99
CA THR A 99 11.66 -13.15 5.50
C THR A 99 10.38 -12.56 4.87
N PRO A 100 9.84 -13.19 3.82
CA PRO A 100 8.66 -12.69 3.13
C PRO A 100 7.38 -13.00 3.91
N GLY A 101 6.40 -12.11 3.81
CA GLY A 101 5.04 -12.26 4.28
C GLY A 101 4.07 -11.95 3.16
N TYR A 102 2.99 -12.73 3.10
CA TYR A 102 1.95 -12.64 2.09
C TYR A 102 0.62 -12.39 2.80
N PHE A 103 -0.06 -11.31 2.44
CA PHE A 103 -1.28 -10.86 3.12
C PHE A 103 -2.43 -10.81 2.13
N SER A 104 -3.56 -11.41 2.47
CA SER A 104 -4.80 -11.24 1.71
C SER A 104 -5.55 -10.00 2.18
N PRO A 105 -6.32 -9.33 1.31
CA PRO A 105 -7.15 -8.20 1.71
C PRO A 105 -8.25 -8.69 2.66
N THR A 106 -8.34 -8.09 3.85
CA THR A 106 -9.46 -8.30 4.78
C THR A 106 -10.48 -7.16 4.64
N LYS A 107 -11.76 -7.42 4.93
CA LYS A 107 -12.86 -6.43 4.81
C LYS A 107 -12.78 -5.25 5.81
N THR A 108 -11.70 -5.09 6.56
CA THR A 108 -11.62 -4.13 7.67
C THR A 108 -11.39 -2.67 7.22
N LYS A 109 -12.45 -1.89 7.39
CA LYS A 109 -12.61 -0.44 7.63
C LYS A 109 -12.05 0.66 6.72
N THR A 110 -11.19 0.43 5.73
CA THR A 110 -10.77 1.55 4.86
C THR A 110 -10.95 1.32 3.37
N GLY A 111 -11.37 0.13 2.94
CA GLY A 111 -11.51 -0.20 1.52
C GLY A 111 -10.21 -0.04 0.73
N LEU A 112 -9.10 0.27 1.40
CA LEU A 112 -7.77 0.35 0.86
C LEU A 112 -6.96 -0.72 1.54
N ILE A 113 -6.37 -1.54 0.69
CA ILE A 113 -5.17 -2.31 0.97
C ILE A 113 -4.21 -1.40 1.72
N SER A 114 -4.02 -1.69 3.01
CA SER A 114 -3.05 -0.98 3.84
C SER A 114 -1.69 -1.08 3.15
N PHE A 115 -1.19 0.05 2.66
CA PHE A 115 0.19 0.16 2.16
C PHE A 115 1.22 0.05 3.30
N ALA A 116 0.76 -0.12 4.53
CA ALA A 116 1.61 -0.56 5.62
C ALA A 116 1.32 -2.05 5.87
N PRO A 117 2.27 -2.96 5.58
CA PRO A 117 2.14 -4.32 6.05
C PRO A 117 2.15 -4.32 7.60
N PRO A 118 1.48 -5.27 8.26
CA PRO A 118 1.41 -5.29 9.72
C PRO A 118 2.82 -5.41 10.32
N ALA A 119 3.06 -4.79 11.49
CA ALA A 119 4.33 -5.00 12.18
C ALA A 119 4.57 -6.51 12.40
N PRO A 120 5.79 -7.04 12.17
CA PRO A 120 7.06 -6.35 11.90
C PRO A 120 7.44 -6.21 10.42
N TYR A 121 6.49 -6.37 9.49
CA TYR A 121 6.74 -6.28 8.06
C TYR A 121 6.91 -4.83 7.60
N ARG A 122 7.71 -4.64 6.55
CA ARG A 122 7.97 -3.36 5.88
C ARG A 122 8.18 -3.60 4.38
N PHE A 123 7.87 -2.60 3.55
CA PHE A 123 8.29 -2.63 2.15
C PHE A 123 9.79 -2.29 2.06
N LEU A 124 10.60 -3.22 1.57
CA LEU A 124 11.96 -2.95 1.09
C LEU A 124 11.83 -2.32 -0.31
N PRO A 125 12.52 -1.21 -0.66
CA PRO A 125 13.69 -0.60 -0.03
C PRO A 125 13.34 0.76 0.63
N TYR A 126 12.62 0.76 1.75
CA TYR A 126 12.42 1.98 2.56
C TYR A 126 13.40 2.12 3.73
N ARG A 127 14.47 1.30 3.73
CA ARG A 127 15.57 1.29 4.73
C ARG A 127 16.56 2.45 4.48
N ARG A 128 16.08 3.69 4.59
CA ARG A 128 16.82 4.92 4.93
C ARG A 128 15.95 6.12 4.52
N TYR A 129 15.00 6.52 5.36
CA TYR A 129 14.61 7.95 5.49
C TYR A 129 13.62 8.22 6.63
N VAL A 130 13.55 7.35 7.65
CA VAL A 130 12.68 7.59 8.83
C VAL A 130 13.38 7.16 10.11
N ARG A 131 14.30 8.01 10.58
CA ARG A 131 14.50 8.41 11.99
C ARG A 131 15.85 9.12 12.14
N GLY A 132 15.81 10.45 12.31
CA GLY A 132 16.80 11.12 13.13
C GLY A 132 16.52 10.76 14.59
N HIS A 133 17.53 10.24 15.28
CA HIS A 133 17.59 9.95 16.72
C HIS A 133 16.73 8.81 17.30
N GLN A 134 17.37 7.67 17.58
CA GLN A 134 17.75 7.26 18.95
C GLN A 134 18.52 5.92 18.89
N LEU A 135 19.86 6.02 18.86
CA LEU A 135 20.73 4.95 19.37
C LEU A 135 21.04 5.31 20.82
N SER A 136 20.21 4.83 21.75
CA SER A 136 20.56 4.75 23.17
C SER A 136 19.79 3.60 23.80
N GLY A 137 20.45 2.46 23.91
CA GLY A 137 19.94 1.29 24.63
C GLY A 137 21.11 0.35 24.90
N ARG A 138 21.70 0.50 26.08
CA ARG A 138 22.79 -0.31 26.61
C ARG A 138 22.34 -1.78 26.67
N TRP A 139 23.22 -2.68 26.23
CA TRP A 139 23.16 -4.10 26.59
C TRP A 139 23.97 -4.29 27.86
N HIS A 140 23.31 -4.76 28.92
CA HIS A 140 23.96 -5.56 29.96
C HIS A 140 23.85 -7.03 29.53
#